data_AF-A0A532UPP5-F1
#
_entry.id   AF-A0A532UPP5-F1
#
_cell.length_a   1.000
_cell.length_b   1.000
_cell.length_c   1.000
_cell.angle_alpha   90.00
_cell.angle_beta   90.00
_cell.angle_gamma   90.00
#
_symmetry.space_group_name_H-M   'P 1'
#
loop_
_entity.id
_entity.type
_entity.pdbx_description
1 polymer ?
#
loop_
_entity_poly.entity_id
_entity_poly.type
_entity_poly.pdbx_seq_one_letter_code
_entity_poly.pdbx_strand_id
1 'polypeptide(L)'
;MKITTCFSLVLLITFTVASNVQSQSNVRVVNSIYIGALDHSPVTVYGVVTHYSSAPMGANMRAYILRDNWTDTVKVVTRDSYPEISKEFKVEGVVSVDEMTGERWIVEVSRELISESDERKYRASFDDIEKVHAEVLKQCNTAKKYQHLDDFEDVAISLRDVIRKWNDVLTLGNRLDPKPATGHIAQAKVKEAESYLQEIESQLNYWRLFEETEKLHSTVTDFQDWKEVTAKWNEVVRLGEEIKPSPENLHIAKAKLKEAQSHSEKDIEYQRSFADAEVLHAAARSRGDWEKVVAKWKEVMVLGNQLDSPPHNLSNASAKLGEAGKKIETNWLLILLIGALIIVLAVLIFVLIRERMKLSATDEESVITAFDKTQKIRVPLPTKEAIENETVKLMPGRFEVEGGQEIKEIPIFRPRGIQDHKLEYTFGRLKGSVMSHIQLEDQTVSKRQARMKYNKGKYTLINIPDPNDPDRNATIFNDVEMKVNEERELNEGDRIKMGNVSLIYRER
;
A
#
# COMPACT_ATOMS: atom_id res chain seq x y z
N MET A 1 40.06 -45.37 2.04
CA MET A 1 41.04 -44.79 2.98
C MET A 1 40.52 -45.06 4.38
N LYS A 2 41.14 -46.00 5.11
CA LYS A 2 40.74 -46.43 6.46
C LYS A 2 41.54 -45.59 7.47
N ILE A 3 40.86 -44.98 8.44
CA ILE A 3 41.51 -44.40 9.63
C ILE A 3 41.05 -45.19 10.84
N THR A 4 42.04 -45.73 11.52
CA THR A 4 41.98 -46.70 12.61
C THR A 4 42.21 -45.97 13.94
N THR A 5 41.47 -46.38 14.98
CA THR A 5 41.85 -46.47 16.40
C THR A 5 42.72 -45.39 17.05
N CYS A 6 42.18 -44.80 18.13
CA CYS A 6 42.72 -44.87 19.50
C CYS A 6 41.87 -43.98 20.42
N PHE A 7 41.35 -44.49 21.54
CA PHE A 7 41.54 -43.88 22.87
C PHE A 7 40.85 -44.72 23.97
N SER A 8 41.73 -45.38 24.72
CA SER A 8 41.73 -45.71 26.16
C SER A 8 40.42 -45.74 26.97
N LEU A 9 40.03 -46.97 27.32
CA LEU A 9 40.12 -47.53 28.68
C LEU A 9 39.99 -46.53 29.85
N VAL A 10 38.79 -46.41 30.43
CA VAL A 10 38.59 -45.93 31.81
C VAL A 10 37.92 -47.02 32.63
N LEU A 11 38.58 -47.29 33.76
CA LEU A 11 38.43 -48.38 34.70
C LEU A 11 37.07 -48.32 35.43
N LEU A 12 36.40 -49.47 35.45
CA LEU A 12 35.13 -49.76 36.10
C LEU A 12 35.35 -49.86 37.64
N ILE A 13 34.83 -48.89 38.40
CA ILE A 13 34.65 -49.01 39.86
C ILE A 13 33.15 -49.23 40.11
N THR A 14 32.77 -50.49 40.34
CA THR A 14 31.42 -50.87 40.79
C THR A 14 31.32 -50.65 42.30
N PHE A 15 30.78 -49.52 42.72
CA PHE A 15 30.28 -49.30 44.08
C PHE A 15 28.86 -49.86 44.16
N THR A 16 28.69 -50.97 44.89
CA THR A 16 27.37 -51.46 45.33
C THR A 16 26.80 -50.50 46.38
N VAL A 17 25.98 -49.56 45.93
CA VAL A 17 25.07 -48.81 46.81
C VAL A 17 23.83 -49.69 47.00
N ALA A 18 23.68 -50.26 48.20
CA ALA A 18 22.42 -50.85 48.62
C ALA A 18 21.38 -49.72 48.66
N SER A 19 20.45 -49.75 47.70
CA SER A 19 19.32 -48.84 47.63
C SER A 19 18.37 -49.12 48.79
N ASN A 20 18.32 -48.21 49.76
CA ASN A 20 17.13 -47.98 50.56
C ASN A 20 16.04 -47.47 49.60
N VAL A 21 15.32 -48.40 48.97
CA VAL A 21 14.04 -48.10 48.32
C VAL A 21 13.04 -47.84 49.44
N GLN A 22 13.13 -46.65 50.00
CA GLN A 22 12.04 -46.06 50.75
C GLN A 22 10.95 -45.87 49.72
N SER A 23 9.95 -46.75 49.73
CA SER A 23 8.74 -46.62 48.94
C SER A 23 8.13 -45.25 49.26
N GLN A 24 8.50 -44.22 48.48
CA GLN A 24 7.78 -42.97 48.42
C GLN A 24 6.40 -43.33 47.89
N SER A 25 5.47 -43.61 48.81
CA SER A 25 4.07 -43.63 48.48
C SER A 25 3.76 -42.27 47.88
N ASN A 26 3.42 -42.24 46.59
CA ASN A 26 3.06 -41.01 45.89
C ASN A 26 1.88 -40.38 46.62
N VAL A 27 2.15 -39.43 47.52
CA VAL A 27 1.12 -38.66 48.21
C VAL A 27 0.42 -37.84 47.13
N ARG A 28 -0.89 -38.06 46.98
CA ARG A 28 -1.69 -37.34 46.00
C ARG A 28 -2.28 -36.12 46.67
N VAL A 29 -2.01 -34.93 46.12
CA VAL A 29 -2.80 -33.75 46.43
C VAL A 29 -4.16 -33.93 45.79
N VAL A 30 -5.22 -33.93 46.59
CA VAL A 30 -6.59 -34.14 46.12
C VAL A 30 -7.51 -33.04 46.62
N ASN A 31 -8.42 -32.61 45.76
CA ASN A 31 -9.42 -31.60 46.10
C ASN A 31 -10.66 -32.25 46.75
N SER A 32 -10.93 -33.52 46.45
CA SER A 32 -12.08 -34.23 46.99
C SER A 32 -11.71 -35.67 47.32
N ILE A 33 -12.13 -36.14 48.50
CA ILE A 33 -11.95 -37.53 48.93
C ILE A 33 -13.15 -38.41 48.56
N TYR A 34 -14.22 -37.85 47.99
CA TYR A 34 -15.43 -38.61 47.65
C TYR A 34 -15.27 -39.51 46.41
N ILE A 35 -14.10 -39.52 45.78
CA ILE A 35 -13.75 -40.44 44.69
C ILE A 35 -13.24 -41.75 45.32
N GLY A 36 -14.01 -42.83 45.22
CA GLY A 36 -13.67 -44.12 45.83
C GLY A 36 -12.31 -44.72 45.40
N ALA A 37 -11.69 -44.21 44.33
CA ALA A 37 -10.33 -44.57 43.94
C ALA A 37 -9.24 -44.10 44.93
N LEU A 38 -9.59 -43.32 45.96
CA LEU A 38 -8.67 -42.79 46.96
C LEU A 38 -8.72 -43.53 48.30
N ASP A 39 -9.61 -44.53 48.45
CA ASP A 39 -9.77 -45.27 49.70
C ASP A 39 -8.43 -45.91 50.12
N HIS A 40 -8.05 -45.70 51.39
CA HIS A 40 -6.76 -46.12 51.97
C HIS A 40 -5.50 -45.52 51.33
N SER A 41 -5.63 -44.51 50.48
CA SER A 41 -4.49 -43.83 49.87
C SER A 41 -4.01 -42.65 50.73
N PRO A 42 -2.69 -42.40 50.80
CA PRO A 42 -2.18 -41.18 51.41
C PRO A 42 -2.53 -39.97 50.54
N VAL A 43 -3.08 -38.95 51.17
CA VAL A 43 -3.52 -37.72 50.53
C VAL A 43 -3.02 -36.50 51.28
N THR A 44 -2.84 -35.41 50.53
CA THR A 44 -2.66 -34.07 51.10
C THR A 44 -3.87 -33.23 50.70
N VAL A 45 -4.49 -32.58 51.68
CA VAL A 45 -5.66 -31.72 51.50
C VAL A 45 -5.43 -30.39 52.18
N TYR A 46 -5.98 -29.35 51.57
CA TYR A 46 -5.81 -27.96 51.98
C TYR A 46 -7.18 -27.37 52.27
N GLY A 47 -7.30 -26.62 53.35
CA GLY A 47 -8.55 -25.93 53.61
C GLY A 47 -8.58 -25.16 54.91
N VAL A 48 -9.68 -24.43 55.09
CA VAL A 48 -9.97 -23.66 56.28
C VAL A 48 -10.79 -24.52 57.24
N VAL A 49 -10.35 -24.58 58.50
CA VAL A 49 -11.12 -25.25 59.55
C VAL A 49 -12.40 -24.47 59.81
N THR A 50 -13.55 -25.06 59.52
CA THR A 50 -14.85 -24.38 59.65
C THR A 50 -15.52 -24.63 61.00
N HIS A 51 -15.52 -25.88 61.45
CA HIS A 51 -16.11 -26.29 62.73
C HIS A 51 -15.57 -27.64 63.16
N TYR A 52 -15.76 -27.97 64.44
CA TYR A 52 -15.46 -29.28 64.99
C TYR A 52 -16.64 -30.24 64.79
N SER A 53 -16.35 -31.53 64.63
CA SER A 53 -17.34 -32.58 64.40
C SER A 53 -17.09 -33.75 65.36
N SER A 54 -18.08 -34.61 65.57
CA SER A 54 -17.90 -35.83 66.36
C SER A 54 -17.06 -36.84 65.59
N ALA A 55 -16.03 -37.40 66.22
CA ALA A 55 -15.21 -38.42 65.61
C ALA A 55 -15.98 -39.75 65.48
N PRO A 56 -15.81 -40.49 64.37
CA PRO A 56 -16.54 -41.74 64.14
C PRO A 56 -16.11 -42.89 65.07
N MET A 57 -14.91 -42.85 65.68
CA MET A 57 -14.44 -43.93 66.57
C MET A 57 -13.48 -43.49 67.69
N GLY A 58 -13.73 -44.01 68.91
CA GLY A 58 -12.80 -44.00 70.05
C GLY A 58 -12.82 -42.74 70.92
N ALA A 59 -12.69 -42.90 72.25
CA ALA A 59 -12.73 -41.81 73.23
C ALA A 59 -11.60 -40.77 73.08
N ASN A 60 -10.55 -41.07 72.29
CA ASN A 60 -9.35 -40.24 72.14
C ASN A 60 -9.20 -39.61 70.75
N MET A 61 -10.16 -39.80 69.84
CA MET A 61 -10.14 -39.18 68.52
C MET A 61 -10.98 -37.90 68.52
N ARG A 62 -10.53 -36.91 67.77
CA ARG A 62 -11.24 -35.65 67.52
C ARG A 62 -11.47 -35.51 66.03
N ALA A 63 -12.56 -34.86 65.63
CA ALA A 63 -12.80 -34.58 64.22
C ALA A 63 -13.09 -33.10 63.98
N TYR A 64 -12.67 -32.61 62.82
CA TYR A 64 -12.95 -31.25 62.38
C TYR A 64 -13.22 -31.26 60.88
N ILE A 65 -13.93 -30.23 60.41
CA ILE A 65 -14.28 -30.08 59.00
C ILE A 65 -13.36 -29.03 58.37
N LEU A 66 -12.55 -29.47 57.42
CA LEU A 66 -11.87 -28.58 56.48
C LEU A 66 -12.83 -28.26 55.36
N ARG A 67 -12.98 -26.98 55.04
CA ARG A 67 -13.56 -26.55 53.78
C ARG A 67 -12.43 -26.16 52.84
N ASP A 68 -12.36 -26.83 51.71
CA ASP A 68 -11.34 -26.56 50.70
C ASP A 68 -11.66 -25.27 49.93
N ASN A 69 -10.86 -25.02 48.89
CA ASN A 69 -10.94 -23.82 48.07
C ASN A 69 -12.08 -23.85 47.04
N TRP A 70 -12.75 -24.99 46.88
CA TRP A 70 -13.89 -25.20 45.98
C TRP A 70 -15.21 -25.36 46.73
N THR A 71 -15.24 -24.99 48.02
CA THR A 71 -16.38 -25.12 48.94
C THR A 71 -16.75 -26.54 49.36
N ASP A 72 -15.99 -27.53 48.89
CA ASP A 72 -16.15 -28.90 49.34
C ASP A 72 -15.67 -29.03 50.78
N THR A 73 -16.32 -29.92 51.53
CA THR A 73 -15.99 -30.16 52.93
C THR A 73 -15.44 -31.55 53.12
N VAL A 74 -14.34 -31.63 53.85
CA VAL A 74 -13.62 -32.86 54.16
C VAL A 74 -13.54 -33.00 55.67
N LYS A 75 -14.06 -34.13 56.17
CA LYS A 75 -13.90 -34.49 57.58
C LYS A 75 -12.47 -35.01 57.80
N VAL A 76 -11.79 -34.44 58.78
CA VAL A 76 -10.47 -34.87 59.21
C VAL A 76 -10.54 -35.33 60.65
N VAL A 77 -9.95 -36.49 60.93
CA VAL A 77 -9.85 -37.10 62.26
C VAL A 77 -8.41 -36.99 62.73
N THR A 78 -8.20 -36.41 63.91
CA THR A 78 -6.87 -36.18 64.50
C THR A 78 -6.79 -36.71 65.93
N ARG A 79 -5.56 -37.03 66.36
CA ARG A 79 -5.22 -37.35 67.76
C ARG A 79 -4.71 -36.12 68.53
N ASP A 80 -4.33 -35.08 67.82
CA ASP A 80 -3.75 -33.87 68.40
C ASP A 80 -4.85 -32.92 68.93
N SER A 81 -4.45 -31.77 69.46
CA SER A 81 -5.38 -30.68 69.81
C SER A 81 -6.22 -30.26 68.61
N TYR A 82 -7.38 -29.65 68.84
CA TYR A 82 -8.14 -29.07 67.73
C TYR A 82 -7.31 -27.95 67.07
N PRO A 83 -7.27 -27.92 65.72
CA PRO A 83 -6.72 -26.77 65.01
C PRO A 83 -7.63 -25.55 65.20
N GLU A 84 -7.07 -24.34 65.12
CA GLU A 84 -7.85 -23.11 65.26
C GLU A 84 -8.89 -22.97 64.13
N ILE A 85 -10.15 -22.70 64.49
CA ILE A 85 -11.21 -22.37 63.52
C ILE A 85 -10.81 -21.09 62.75
N SER A 86 -11.15 -21.03 61.46
CA SER A 86 -10.81 -19.95 60.54
C SER A 86 -9.33 -19.85 60.16
N LYS A 87 -8.50 -20.82 60.56
CA LYS A 87 -7.12 -20.96 60.07
C LYS A 87 -7.05 -22.01 58.97
N GLU A 88 -6.12 -21.80 58.05
CA GLU A 88 -5.91 -22.63 56.87
C GLU A 88 -4.73 -23.58 57.12
N PHE A 89 -4.93 -24.86 56.83
CA PHE A 89 -3.96 -25.90 57.09
C PHE A 89 -3.71 -26.75 55.85
N LYS A 90 -2.45 -27.14 55.67
CA LYS A 90 -2.03 -28.29 54.87
C LYS A 90 -2.16 -29.52 55.76
N VAL A 91 -3.00 -30.46 55.40
CA VAL A 91 -3.22 -31.70 56.16
C VAL A 91 -2.83 -32.88 55.32
N GLU A 92 -1.89 -33.68 55.82
CA GLU A 92 -1.52 -34.96 55.23
C GLU A 92 -2.15 -36.08 56.04
N GLY A 93 -2.71 -37.07 55.36
CA GLY A 93 -3.34 -38.20 56.04
C GLY A 93 -3.70 -39.32 55.10
N VAL A 94 -4.42 -40.32 55.61
CA VAL A 94 -4.90 -41.46 54.84
C VAL A 94 -6.41 -41.42 54.76
N VAL A 95 -6.98 -41.54 53.56
CA VAL A 95 -8.43 -41.61 53.40
C VAL A 95 -8.94 -42.92 53.99
N SER A 96 -9.92 -42.82 54.89
CA SER A 96 -10.63 -43.95 55.47
C SER A 96 -12.10 -43.86 55.08
N VAL A 97 -12.73 -45.02 54.94
CA VAL A 97 -14.15 -45.15 54.61
C VAL A 97 -14.81 -46.02 55.68
N ASP A 98 -15.97 -45.60 56.16
CA ASP A 98 -16.86 -46.47 56.93
C ASP A 98 -17.56 -47.41 55.96
N GLU A 99 -17.26 -48.71 56.05
CA GLU A 99 -17.82 -49.73 55.17
C GLU A 99 -19.35 -49.82 55.25
N MET A 100 -19.96 -49.43 56.37
CA MET A 100 -21.41 -49.48 56.55
C MET A 100 -22.11 -48.23 56.03
N THR A 101 -21.56 -47.04 56.27
CA THR A 101 -22.21 -45.77 55.89
C THR A 101 -21.70 -45.20 54.56
N GLY A 102 -20.55 -45.66 54.09
CA GLY A 102 -19.83 -45.10 52.94
C GLY A 102 -19.22 -43.72 53.23
N GLU A 103 -19.29 -43.23 54.47
CA GLU A 103 -18.72 -41.94 54.86
C GLU A 103 -17.19 -42.00 54.77
N ARG A 104 -16.58 -40.98 54.15
CA ARG A 104 -15.13 -40.87 54.02
C ARG A 104 -14.59 -39.74 54.89
N TRP A 105 -13.42 -39.97 55.48
CA TRP A 105 -12.66 -38.97 56.22
C TRP A 105 -11.17 -39.19 56.05
N ILE A 106 -10.38 -38.19 56.43
CA ILE A 106 -8.92 -38.30 56.47
C ILE A 106 -8.48 -38.61 57.90
N VAL A 107 -7.66 -39.63 58.08
CA VAL A 107 -6.93 -39.83 59.34
C VAL A 107 -5.64 -39.02 59.25
N GLU A 108 -5.58 -37.93 60.01
CA GLU A 108 -4.46 -36.98 60.04
C GLU A 108 -3.16 -37.67 60.46
N VAL A 109 -2.14 -37.51 59.64
CA VAL A 109 -0.74 -37.90 59.90
C VAL A 109 0.08 -36.68 60.28
N SER A 110 -0.09 -35.57 59.55
CA SER A 110 0.56 -34.30 59.85
C SER A 110 -0.36 -33.14 59.47
N ARG A 111 -0.12 -31.98 60.11
CA ARG A 111 -0.72 -30.72 59.70
C ARG A 111 0.27 -29.57 59.82
N GLU A 112 0.23 -28.65 58.87
CA GLU A 112 1.06 -27.45 58.83
C GLU A 112 0.16 -26.23 58.67
N LEU A 113 0.32 -25.23 59.55
CA LEU A 113 -0.39 -23.96 59.43
C LEU A 113 0.18 -23.22 58.22
N ILE A 114 -0.66 -22.99 57.22
CA ILE A 114 -0.26 -22.18 56.07
C ILE A 114 -0.24 -20.74 56.54
N SER A 115 0.94 -20.11 56.47
CA SER A 115 1.06 -18.73 56.94
C SER A 115 0.06 -17.87 56.17
N GLU A 116 -0.80 -17.19 56.91
CA GLU A 116 -1.97 -16.43 56.45
C GLU A 116 -1.60 -15.33 55.42
N SER A 117 -0.30 -15.06 55.23
CA SER A 117 0.17 -14.02 54.31
C SER A 117 0.20 -14.46 52.86
N ASP A 118 0.64 -15.67 52.52
CA ASP A 118 1.04 -15.94 51.14
C ASP A 118 -0.13 -16.40 50.26
N GLU A 119 -1.06 -17.17 50.81
CA GLU A 119 -2.27 -17.57 50.09
C GLU A 119 -3.29 -16.41 50.00
N ARG A 120 -3.43 -15.58 51.05
CA ARG A 120 -4.20 -14.32 50.95
C ARG A 120 -3.59 -13.37 49.94
N LYS A 121 -2.26 -13.19 49.93
CA LYS A 121 -1.58 -12.38 48.91
C LYS A 121 -1.83 -12.94 47.51
N TYR A 122 -1.78 -14.26 47.33
CA TYR A 122 -2.05 -14.90 46.05
C TYR A 122 -3.48 -14.63 45.57
N ARG A 123 -4.50 -14.87 46.42
CA ARG A 123 -5.91 -14.64 46.05
C ARG A 123 -6.23 -13.17 45.81
N ALA A 124 -5.79 -12.28 46.71
CA ALA A 124 -6.00 -10.84 46.54
C ALA A 124 -5.36 -10.35 45.25
N SER A 125 -4.13 -10.81 44.94
CA SER A 125 -3.48 -10.47 43.67
C SER A 125 -4.26 -11.03 42.48
N PHE A 126 -4.75 -12.28 42.57
CA PHE A 126 -5.48 -12.91 41.46
C PHE A 126 -6.76 -12.14 41.11
N ASP A 127 -7.61 -11.83 42.09
CA ASP A 127 -8.88 -11.13 41.87
C ASP A 127 -8.67 -9.68 41.38
N ASP A 128 -7.67 -8.98 41.93
CA ASP A 128 -7.33 -7.62 41.50
C ASP A 128 -6.79 -7.62 40.06
N ILE A 129 -5.95 -8.59 39.71
CA ILE A 129 -5.39 -8.72 38.36
C ILE A 129 -6.45 -9.12 37.35
N GLU A 130 -7.41 -9.97 37.71
CA GLU A 130 -8.51 -10.34 36.83
C GLU A 130 -9.38 -9.13 36.45
N LYS A 131 -9.69 -8.26 37.42
CA LYS A 131 -10.41 -6.99 37.14
C LYS A 131 -9.61 -6.07 36.23
N VAL A 132 -8.33 -5.89 36.49
CA VAL A 132 -7.46 -5.05 35.65
C VAL A 132 -7.35 -5.64 34.25
N HIS A 133 -7.19 -6.96 34.12
CA HIS A 133 -7.13 -7.65 32.84
C HIS A 133 -8.43 -7.44 32.04
N ALA A 134 -9.59 -7.62 32.67
CA ALA A 134 -10.88 -7.39 32.00
C ALA A 134 -11.04 -5.95 31.49
N GLU A 135 -10.63 -4.95 32.27
CA GLU A 135 -10.68 -3.55 31.83
C GLU A 135 -9.69 -3.27 30.69
N VAL A 136 -8.47 -3.81 30.75
CA VAL A 136 -7.49 -3.66 29.66
C VAL A 136 -7.98 -4.32 28.37
N LEU A 137 -8.64 -5.49 28.43
CA LEU A 137 -9.23 -6.11 27.24
C LEU A 137 -10.36 -5.25 26.65
N LYS A 138 -11.15 -4.60 27.49
CA LYS A 138 -12.17 -3.63 27.04
C LYS A 138 -11.53 -2.41 26.36
N GLN A 139 -10.43 -1.89 26.90
CA GLN A 139 -9.64 -0.84 26.27
C GLN A 139 -9.04 -1.31 24.93
N CYS A 140 -8.53 -2.54 24.84
CA CYS A 140 -8.05 -3.13 23.57
C CYS A 140 -9.15 -3.13 22.50
N ASN A 141 -10.35 -3.59 22.85
CA ASN A 141 -11.48 -3.60 21.93
C ASN A 141 -11.92 -2.18 21.52
N THR A 142 -11.75 -1.21 22.41
CA THR A 142 -12.02 0.21 22.16
C THR A 142 -10.98 0.79 21.20
N ALA A 143 -9.68 0.60 21.45
CA ALA A 143 -8.60 1.05 20.58
C ALA A 143 -8.70 0.45 19.17
N LYS A 144 -9.03 -0.85 19.05
CA LYS A 144 -9.29 -1.50 17.75
C LYS A 144 -10.43 -0.86 16.97
N LYS A 145 -11.43 -0.29 17.66
CA LYS A 145 -12.60 0.34 17.06
C LYS A 145 -12.28 1.75 16.53
N TYR A 146 -11.48 2.52 17.26
CA TYR A 146 -11.21 3.93 16.92
C TYR A 146 -9.90 4.12 16.14
N GLN A 147 -8.99 3.16 16.20
CA GLN A 147 -7.74 3.11 15.43
C GLN A 147 -6.84 4.37 15.55
N HIS A 148 -6.86 5.06 16.68
CA HIS A 148 -5.94 6.18 16.94
C HIS A 148 -4.60 5.69 17.50
N LEU A 149 -3.49 6.30 17.05
CA LEU A 149 -2.14 5.92 17.47
C LEU A 149 -1.94 6.05 18.99
N ASP A 150 -2.35 7.17 19.59
CA ASP A 150 -2.22 7.43 21.02
C ASP A 150 -2.95 6.37 21.85
N ASP A 151 -4.14 5.96 21.42
CA ASP A 151 -4.93 4.90 22.08
C ASP A 151 -4.19 3.55 22.07
N PHE A 152 -3.44 3.24 21.00
CA PHE A 152 -2.70 1.98 20.93
C PHE A 152 -1.46 1.96 21.84
N GLU A 153 -0.77 3.09 22.02
CA GLU A 153 0.44 3.15 22.84
C GLU A 153 0.12 2.97 24.34
N ASP A 154 -0.92 3.66 24.83
CA ASP A 154 -1.42 3.52 26.19
C ASP A 154 -1.94 2.10 26.49
N VAL A 155 -2.63 1.49 25.51
CA VAL A 155 -3.10 0.11 25.62
C VAL A 155 -1.92 -0.88 25.65
N ALA A 156 -0.89 -0.68 24.83
CA ALA A 156 0.29 -1.54 24.84
C ALA A 156 1.04 -1.49 26.18
N ILE A 157 1.19 -0.29 26.77
CA ILE A 157 1.79 -0.12 28.10
C ILE A 157 0.97 -0.87 29.15
N SER A 158 -0.36 -0.72 29.11
CA SER A 158 -1.27 -1.38 30.05
C SER A 158 -1.24 -2.90 29.92
N LEU A 159 -1.18 -3.45 28.71
CA LEU A 159 -1.05 -4.89 28.45
C LEU A 159 0.26 -5.46 28.99
N ARG A 160 1.40 -4.76 28.80
CA ARG A 160 2.69 -5.19 29.35
C ARG A 160 2.66 -5.27 30.87
N ASP A 161 2.01 -4.30 31.53
CA ASP A 161 1.83 -4.33 32.99
C ASP A 161 0.94 -5.50 33.45
N VAL A 162 -0.15 -5.80 32.72
CA VAL A 162 -1.01 -6.96 32.98
C VAL A 162 -0.23 -8.28 32.84
N ILE A 163 0.55 -8.45 31.77
CA ILE A 163 1.38 -9.64 31.55
C ILE A 163 2.39 -9.81 32.70
N ARG A 164 3.07 -8.72 33.09
CA ARG A 164 4.00 -8.72 34.23
C ARG A 164 3.31 -9.18 35.52
N LYS A 165 2.15 -8.60 35.84
CA LYS A 165 1.35 -8.95 37.03
C LYS A 165 0.89 -10.41 37.03
N TRP A 166 0.45 -10.95 35.90
CA TRP A 166 0.11 -12.38 35.80
C TRP A 166 1.32 -13.29 35.98
N ASN A 167 2.50 -12.91 35.46
CA ASN A 167 3.75 -13.64 35.69
C ASN A 167 4.17 -13.62 37.17
N ASP A 168 3.92 -12.52 37.89
CA ASP A 168 4.13 -12.44 39.34
C ASP A 168 3.20 -13.42 40.09
N VAL A 169 1.92 -13.50 39.69
CA VAL A 169 0.96 -14.50 40.21
C VAL A 169 1.41 -15.93 39.93
N LEU A 170 1.86 -16.23 38.71
CA LEU A 170 2.39 -17.55 38.37
C LEU A 170 3.63 -17.90 39.20
N THR A 171 4.52 -16.93 39.42
CA THR A 171 5.71 -17.11 40.26
C THR A 171 5.34 -17.40 41.71
N LEU A 172 4.37 -16.67 42.26
CA LEU A 172 3.88 -16.89 43.62
C LEU A 172 3.17 -18.24 43.74
N GLY A 173 2.29 -18.59 42.79
CA GLY A 173 1.59 -19.86 42.76
C GLY A 173 2.53 -21.07 42.63
N ASN A 174 3.63 -20.93 41.89
CA ASN A 174 4.65 -21.98 41.79
C ASN A 174 5.45 -22.22 43.08
N ARG A 175 5.46 -21.25 44.01
CA ARG A 175 6.09 -21.38 45.34
C ARG A 175 5.18 -22.05 46.36
N LEU A 176 3.88 -22.07 46.12
CA LEU A 176 2.91 -22.75 46.99
C LEU A 176 3.01 -24.26 46.78
N ASP A 177 2.97 -25.01 47.88
CA ASP A 177 2.81 -26.46 47.90
C ASP A 177 1.49 -26.78 48.64
N PRO A 178 0.42 -27.14 47.90
CA PRO A 178 0.49 -27.67 46.55
C PRO A 178 0.45 -26.53 45.53
N LYS A 179 0.77 -26.82 44.28
CA LYS A 179 0.53 -25.83 43.24
C LYS A 179 -0.98 -25.56 43.14
N PRO A 180 -1.42 -24.29 43.18
CA PRO A 180 -2.84 -23.97 43.11
C PRO A 180 -3.37 -24.38 41.73
N ALA A 181 -4.58 -24.96 41.70
CA ALA A 181 -5.16 -25.40 40.44
C ALA A 181 -5.30 -24.24 39.45
N THR A 182 -5.50 -23.00 39.92
CA THR A 182 -5.60 -21.78 39.10
C THR A 182 -4.36 -21.42 38.30
N GLY A 183 -3.22 -22.10 38.50
CA GLY A 183 -2.00 -21.89 37.70
C GLY A 183 -2.22 -22.02 36.18
N HIS A 184 -3.05 -22.97 35.74
CA HIS A 184 -3.36 -23.12 34.31
C HIS A 184 -4.21 -21.96 33.77
N ILE A 185 -5.07 -21.37 34.60
CA ILE A 185 -5.90 -20.20 34.23
C ILE A 185 -4.99 -18.99 34.06
N ALA A 186 -4.11 -18.72 35.02
CA ALA A 186 -3.14 -17.62 34.93
C ALA A 186 -2.24 -17.77 33.68
N GLN A 187 -1.79 -18.98 33.36
CA GLN A 187 -1.00 -19.23 32.15
C GLN A 187 -1.79 -18.99 30.87
N ALA A 188 -3.07 -19.39 30.83
CA ALA A 188 -3.95 -19.09 29.71
C ALA A 188 -4.18 -17.58 29.54
N LYS A 189 -4.32 -16.84 30.66
CA LYS A 189 -4.48 -15.38 30.67
C LYS A 189 -3.22 -14.63 30.21
N VAL A 190 -2.02 -15.11 30.56
CA VAL A 190 -0.77 -14.57 30.02
C VAL A 190 -0.75 -14.72 28.50
N LYS A 191 -1.01 -15.93 27.98
CA LYS A 191 -1.01 -16.19 26.53
C LYS A 191 -2.05 -15.35 25.78
N GLU A 192 -3.23 -15.18 26.36
CA GLU A 192 -4.27 -14.29 25.83
C GLU A 192 -3.75 -12.86 25.73
N ALA A 193 -3.21 -12.31 26.82
CA ALA A 193 -2.68 -10.94 26.85
C ALA A 193 -1.47 -10.75 25.90
N GLU A 194 -0.57 -11.72 25.80
CA GLU A 194 0.56 -11.72 24.85
C GLU A 194 0.07 -11.67 23.40
N SER A 195 -0.96 -12.45 23.07
CA SER A 195 -1.58 -12.43 21.74
C SER A 195 -2.18 -11.05 21.41
N TYR A 196 -2.86 -10.42 22.37
CA TYR A 196 -3.38 -9.06 22.19
C TYR A 196 -2.25 -8.03 22.05
N LEU A 197 -1.19 -8.15 22.85
CA LEU A 197 -0.04 -7.24 22.78
C LEU A 197 0.64 -7.31 21.41
N GLN A 198 0.87 -8.51 20.88
CA GLN A 198 1.45 -8.68 19.54
C GLN A 198 0.61 -8.02 18.45
N GLU A 199 -0.72 -8.13 18.53
CA GLU A 199 -1.64 -7.48 17.58
C GLU A 199 -1.57 -5.95 17.68
N ILE A 200 -1.59 -5.40 18.90
CA ILE A 200 -1.49 -3.95 19.15
C ILE A 200 -0.12 -3.40 18.70
N GLU A 201 0.97 -4.12 18.98
CA GLU A 201 2.31 -3.72 18.52
C GLU A 201 2.43 -3.73 17.00
N SER A 202 1.75 -4.67 16.32
CA SER A 202 1.70 -4.68 14.85
C SER A 202 0.96 -3.44 14.31
N GLN A 203 -0.16 -3.05 14.94
CA GLN A 203 -0.89 -1.82 14.61
C GLN A 203 -0.03 -0.57 14.84
N LEU A 204 0.67 -0.47 15.98
CA LEU A 204 1.58 0.64 16.29
C LEU A 204 2.71 0.76 15.27
N ASN A 205 3.35 -0.35 14.91
CA ASN A 205 4.42 -0.34 13.92
C ASN A 205 3.93 0.15 12.55
N TYR A 206 2.75 -0.29 12.14
CA TYR A 206 2.12 0.20 10.91
C TYR A 206 1.86 1.71 10.96
N TRP A 207 1.25 2.21 12.04
CA TRP A 207 0.93 3.64 12.16
C TRP A 207 2.17 4.53 12.20
N ARG A 208 3.21 4.13 12.96
CA ARG A 208 4.49 4.86 12.98
C ARG A 208 5.13 4.93 11.61
N LEU A 209 5.16 3.81 10.89
CA LEU A 209 5.71 3.78 9.53
C LEU A 209 4.85 4.62 8.57
N PHE A 210 3.53 4.60 8.71
CA PHE A 210 2.61 5.43 7.92
C PHE A 210 2.93 6.92 8.11
N GLU A 211 3.00 7.41 9.35
CA GLU A 211 3.29 8.82 9.66
C GLU A 211 4.70 9.24 9.21
N GLU A 212 5.70 8.40 9.44
CA GLU A 212 7.07 8.66 8.99
C GLU A 212 7.13 8.76 7.46
N THR A 213 6.42 7.87 6.76
CA THR A 213 6.37 7.86 5.29
C THR A 213 5.59 9.04 4.75
N GLU A 214 4.50 9.44 5.40
CA GLU A 214 3.73 10.63 5.04
C GLU A 214 4.57 11.90 5.20
N LYS A 215 5.30 12.01 6.31
CA LYS A 215 6.25 13.11 6.54
C LYS A 215 7.33 13.12 5.46
N LEU A 216 7.94 11.98 5.16
CA LEU A 216 8.95 11.88 4.10
C LEU A 216 8.38 12.30 2.73
N HIS A 217 7.18 11.79 2.38
CA HIS A 217 6.47 12.15 1.14
C HIS A 217 6.25 13.67 1.05
N SER A 218 5.84 14.32 2.14
CA SER A 218 5.63 15.78 2.16
C SER A 218 6.90 16.62 1.98
N THR A 219 8.08 16.04 2.24
CA THR A 219 9.37 16.73 2.15
C THR A 219 10.15 16.44 0.87
N VAL A 220 9.63 15.55 0.00
CA VAL A 220 10.31 15.19 -1.25
C VAL A 220 10.44 16.42 -2.13
N THR A 221 11.69 16.77 -2.42
CA THR A 221 12.03 17.84 -3.36
C THR A 221 12.98 17.35 -4.45
N ASP A 222 13.66 16.23 -4.24
CA ASP A 222 14.61 15.67 -5.20
C ASP A 222 14.20 14.28 -5.72
N PHE A 223 14.78 13.97 -6.87
CA PHE A 223 14.73 12.71 -7.63
C PHE A 223 14.94 11.47 -6.75
N GLN A 224 16.00 11.44 -5.94
CA GLN A 224 16.38 10.24 -5.19
C GLN A 224 15.35 9.88 -4.11
N ASP A 225 14.62 10.88 -3.63
CA ASP A 225 13.67 10.73 -2.54
C ASP A 225 12.43 9.92 -2.98
N TRP A 226 12.00 10.03 -4.25
CA TRP A 226 10.81 9.32 -4.74
C TRP A 226 10.98 7.80 -4.74
N LYS A 227 12.20 7.30 -4.98
CA LYS A 227 12.51 5.87 -4.90
C LYS A 227 12.42 5.38 -3.45
N GLU A 228 12.94 6.15 -2.51
CA GLU A 228 12.86 5.85 -1.08
C GLU A 228 11.40 5.89 -0.59
N VAL A 229 10.67 6.94 -0.93
CA VAL A 229 9.24 7.09 -0.61
C VAL A 229 8.41 5.94 -1.18
N THR A 230 8.68 5.52 -2.42
CA THR A 230 8.01 4.36 -3.02
C THR A 230 8.32 3.08 -2.26
N ALA A 231 9.58 2.87 -1.85
CA ALA A 231 9.96 1.70 -1.06
C ALA A 231 9.25 1.68 0.31
N LYS A 232 9.21 2.81 1.01
CA LYS A 232 8.52 2.93 2.30
C LYS A 232 7.00 2.74 2.18
N TRP A 233 6.35 3.34 1.17
CA TRP A 233 4.92 3.11 0.95
C TRP A 233 4.59 1.65 0.62
N ASN A 234 5.47 0.94 -0.11
CA ASN A 234 5.29 -0.50 -0.33
C ASN A 234 5.33 -1.27 1.00
N GLU A 235 6.25 -0.91 1.90
CA GLU A 235 6.34 -1.53 3.23
C GLU A 235 5.11 -1.23 4.10
N VAL A 236 4.63 0.03 4.11
CA VAL A 236 3.38 0.41 4.79
C VAL A 236 2.21 -0.43 4.29
N VAL A 237 2.05 -0.55 2.96
CA VAL A 237 0.96 -1.34 2.37
C VAL A 237 1.09 -2.82 2.73
N ARG A 238 2.30 -3.39 2.68
CA ARG A 238 2.56 -4.79 3.06
C ARG A 238 2.15 -5.04 4.51
N LEU A 239 2.61 -4.20 5.46
CA LEU A 239 2.26 -4.32 6.87
C LEU A 239 0.75 -4.19 7.08
N GLY A 240 0.09 -3.22 6.44
CA GLY A 240 -1.36 -3.04 6.59
C GLY A 240 -2.19 -4.20 6.02
N GLU A 241 -1.69 -4.94 5.02
CA GLU A 241 -2.35 -6.13 4.49
C GLU A 241 -2.24 -7.35 5.41
N GLU A 242 -1.14 -7.47 6.14
CA GLU A 242 -0.87 -8.53 7.12
C GLU A 242 -1.72 -8.37 8.40
N ILE A 243 -2.04 -7.13 8.78
CA ILE A 243 -2.82 -6.81 9.98
C ILE A 243 -4.31 -7.15 9.80
N LYS A 244 -4.93 -7.71 10.86
CA LYS A 244 -6.37 -8.04 10.94
C LYS A 244 -6.97 -7.49 12.25
N PRO A 245 -8.06 -6.70 12.22
CA PRO A 245 -8.70 -6.14 11.02
C PRO A 245 -7.76 -5.16 10.28
N SER A 246 -7.94 -5.01 8.97
CA SER A 246 -7.10 -4.10 8.19
C SER A 246 -7.22 -2.66 8.70
N PRO A 247 -6.11 -1.90 8.75
CA PRO A 247 -6.14 -0.50 9.15
C PRO A 247 -7.05 0.34 8.24
N GLU A 248 -7.77 1.30 8.80
CA GLU A 248 -8.74 2.14 8.12
C GLU A 248 -8.07 2.98 7.03
N ASN A 249 -6.88 3.51 7.30
CA ASN A 249 -6.08 4.29 6.36
C ASN A 249 -5.32 3.46 5.31
N LEU A 250 -5.44 2.12 5.27
CA LEU A 250 -4.74 1.29 4.28
C LEU A 250 -5.09 1.69 2.84
N HIS A 251 -6.34 2.10 2.60
CA HIS A 251 -6.75 2.58 1.27
C HIS A 251 -6.02 3.89 0.87
N ILE A 252 -5.75 4.77 1.84
CA ILE A 252 -4.97 5.99 1.65
C ILE A 252 -3.52 5.62 1.32
N ALA A 253 -2.91 4.71 2.09
CA ALA A 253 -1.56 4.23 1.83
C ALA A 253 -1.41 3.63 0.42
N LYS A 254 -2.40 2.85 -0.04
CA LYS A 254 -2.43 2.30 -1.41
C LYS A 254 -2.54 3.38 -2.48
N ALA A 255 -3.29 4.45 -2.24
CA ALA A 255 -3.38 5.58 -3.16
C ALA A 255 -2.05 6.33 -3.23
N LYS A 256 -1.42 6.59 -2.06
CA LYS A 256 -0.11 7.23 -1.96
C LYS A 256 1.02 6.41 -2.58
N LEU A 257 0.98 5.10 -2.46
CA LEU A 257 1.91 4.21 -3.17
C LEU A 257 1.79 4.37 -4.68
N LYS A 258 0.56 4.38 -5.23
CA LYS A 258 0.36 4.55 -6.69
C LYS A 258 0.83 5.92 -7.18
N GLU A 259 0.60 6.97 -6.40
CA GLU A 259 1.11 8.31 -6.65
C GLU A 259 2.65 8.29 -6.71
N ALA A 260 3.31 7.78 -5.66
CA ALA A 260 4.77 7.68 -5.59
C ALA A 260 5.37 6.82 -6.73
N GLN A 261 4.72 5.71 -7.08
CA GLN A 261 5.10 4.88 -8.22
C GLN A 261 5.02 5.65 -9.54
N SER A 262 3.94 6.40 -9.76
CA SER A 262 3.80 7.21 -10.97
C SER A 262 4.88 8.30 -11.07
N HIS A 263 5.25 8.93 -9.95
CA HIS A 263 6.38 9.86 -9.93
C HIS A 263 7.68 9.15 -10.26
N SER A 264 7.97 8.03 -9.60
CA SER A 264 9.19 7.25 -9.84
C SER A 264 9.29 6.73 -11.29
N GLU A 265 8.20 6.40 -11.95
CA GLU A 265 8.18 5.96 -13.36
C GLU A 265 8.53 7.10 -14.33
N LYS A 266 7.88 8.26 -14.20
CA LYS A 266 8.19 9.46 -15.00
C LYS A 266 9.65 9.87 -14.85
N ASP A 267 10.14 9.69 -13.63
CA ASP A 267 11.49 10.03 -13.22
C ASP A 267 12.55 9.10 -13.86
N ILE A 268 12.29 7.79 -13.85
CA ILE A 268 13.09 6.80 -14.58
C ILE A 268 13.08 7.10 -16.10
N GLU A 269 11.92 7.47 -16.65
CA GLU A 269 11.80 7.84 -18.07
C GLU A 269 12.64 9.08 -18.41
N TYR A 270 12.60 10.12 -17.56
CA TYR A 270 13.43 11.30 -17.70
C TYR A 270 14.93 10.95 -17.69
N GLN A 271 15.41 10.15 -16.73
CA GLN A 271 16.83 9.79 -16.66
C GLN A 271 17.30 8.96 -17.85
N ARG A 272 16.46 8.02 -18.30
CA ARG A 272 16.77 7.24 -19.51
C ARG A 272 16.87 8.18 -20.71
N SER A 273 15.90 9.08 -20.89
CA SER A 273 15.92 10.03 -22.01
C SER A 273 17.12 10.98 -21.94
N PHE A 274 17.49 11.44 -20.73
CA PHE A 274 18.67 12.26 -20.49
C PHE A 274 19.97 11.51 -20.86
N ALA A 275 20.14 10.28 -20.40
CA ALA A 275 21.30 9.45 -20.71
C ALA A 275 21.41 9.17 -22.22
N ASP A 276 20.30 8.87 -22.89
CA ASP A 276 20.26 8.70 -24.34
C ASP A 276 20.67 9.99 -25.08
N ALA A 277 20.21 11.15 -24.59
CA ALA A 277 20.59 12.45 -25.14
C ALA A 277 22.09 12.73 -25.00
N GLU A 278 22.70 12.39 -23.86
CA GLU A 278 24.15 12.49 -23.63
C GLU A 278 24.95 11.63 -24.63
N VAL A 279 24.54 10.37 -24.81
CA VAL A 279 25.20 9.45 -25.75
C VAL A 279 25.11 9.98 -27.18
N LEU A 280 23.92 10.43 -27.62
CA LEU A 280 23.75 11.03 -28.94
C LEU A 280 24.59 12.29 -29.11
N HIS A 281 24.63 13.14 -28.09
CA HIS A 281 25.42 14.38 -28.11
C HIS A 281 26.91 14.07 -28.28
N ALA A 282 27.46 13.13 -27.52
CA ALA A 282 28.85 12.72 -27.62
C ALA A 282 29.21 12.08 -28.98
N ALA A 283 28.26 11.37 -29.60
CA ALA A 283 28.44 10.67 -30.86
C ALA A 283 28.26 11.56 -32.10
N ALA A 284 27.64 12.73 -31.98
CA ALA A 284 27.31 13.56 -33.14
C ALA A 284 28.55 14.06 -33.89
N ARG A 285 28.58 13.81 -35.20
CA ARG A 285 29.67 14.27 -36.10
C ARG A 285 29.15 15.01 -37.31
N SER A 286 27.93 14.72 -37.74
CA SER A 286 27.29 15.34 -38.89
C SER A 286 26.12 16.23 -38.48
N ARG A 287 25.67 17.09 -39.41
CA ARG A 287 24.45 17.90 -39.21
C ARG A 287 23.23 17.04 -38.86
N GLY A 288 23.02 15.94 -39.58
CA GLY A 288 21.89 15.04 -39.32
C GLY A 288 21.93 14.43 -37.93
N ASP A 289 23.12 14.21 -37.36
CA ASP A 289 23.25 13.77 -35.97
C ASP A 289 22.87 14.88 -34.99
N TRP A 290 23.32 16.12 -35.24
CA TRP A 290 22.98 17.27 -34.41
C TRP A 290 21.48 17.59 -34.39
N GLU A 291 20.76 17.39 -35.51
CA GLU A 291 19.30 17.51 -35.55
C GLU A 291 18.61 16.47 -34.65
N LYS A 292 19.12 15.22 -34.62
CA LYS A 292 18.64 14.18 -33.68
C LYS A 292 18.94 14.54 -32.23
N VAL A 293 20.13 15.09 -31.95
CA VAL A 293 20.51 15.55 -30.61
C VAL A 293 19.57 16.65 -30.12
N VAL A 294 19.27 17.65 -30.96
CA VAL A 294 18.31 18.73 -30.62
C VAL A 294 16.92 18.16 -30.36
N ALA A 295 16.44 17.23 -31.20
CA ALA A 295 15.15 16.58 -30.98
C ALA A 295 15.10 15.84 -29.64
N LYS A 296 16.15 15.09 -29.31
CA LYS A 296 16.22 14.33 -28.05
C LYS A 296 16.31 15.25 -26.82
N TRP A 297 17.12 16.30 -26.86
CA TRP A 297 17.16 17.26 -25.75
C TRP A 297 15.82 18.00 -25.55
N LYS A 298 15.06 18.27 -26.62
CA LYS A 298 13.69 18.81 -26.49
C LYS A 298 12.76 17.83 -25.77
N GLU A 299 12.85 16.53 -26.08
CA GLU A 299 12.10 15.48 -25.38
C GLU A 299 12.45 15.47 -23.88
N VAL A 300 13.75 15.50 -23.54
CA VAL A 300 14.23 15.59 -22.15
C VAL A 300 13.66 16.81 -21.44
N MET A 301 13.63 17.97 -22.09
CA MET A 301 13.03 19.19 -21.52
C MET A 301 11.53 19.04 -21.28
N VAL A 302 10.79 18.41 -22.20
CA VAL A 302 9.35 18.14 -22.02
C VAL A 302 9.12 17.22 -20.82
N LEU A 303 9.86 16.11 -20.73
CA LEU A 303 9.76 15.17 -19.61
C LEU A 303 10.13 15.85 -18.28
N GLY A 304 11.23 16.60 -18.25
CA GLY A 304 11.67 17.30 -17.03
C GLY A 304 10.68 18.36 -16.55
N ASN A 305 9.95 19.01 -17.45
CA ASN A 305 8.89 19.96 -17.11
C ASN A 305 7.55 19.30 -16.70
N GLN A 306 7.39 17.99 -16.91
CA GLN A 306 6.22 17.23 -16.46
C GLN A 306 6.39 16.68 -15.03
N LEU A 307 7.59 16.75 -14.49
CA LEU A 307 7.89 16.39 -13.10
C LEU A 307 7.48 17.53 -12.17
N ASP A 308 6.91 17.17 -11.02
CA ASP A 308 6.43 18.13 -10.02
C ASP A 308 7.55 19.01 -9.47
N SER A 309 8.76 18.46 -9.39
CA SER A 309 9.98 19.20 -9.07
C SER A 309 10.96 19.13 -10.24
N PRO A 310 11.46 20.26 -10.75
CA PRO A 310 12.43 20.26 -11.84
C PRO A 310 13.72 19.52 -11.44
N PRO A 311 14.21 18.57 -12.25
CA PRO A 311 15.47 17.89 -11.97
C PRO A 311 16.65 18.86 -11.92
N HIS A 312 17.60 18.64 -11.01
CA HIS A 312 18.79 19.49 -10.86
C HIS A 312 19.63 19.61 -12.16
N ASN A 313 19.60 18.58 -13.01
CA ASN A 313 20.28 18.55 -14.31
C ASN A 313 19.45 19.17 -15.45
N LEU A 314 18.23 19.66 -15.21
CA LEU A 314 17.39 20.27 -16.25
C LEU A 314 18.02 21.55 -16.82
N SER A 315 18.71 22.32 -15.98
CA SER A 315 19.49 23.50 -16.43
C SER A 315 20.62 23.10 -17.39
N ASN A 316 21.31 21.99 -17.08
CA ASN A 316 22.34 21.44 -17.96
C ASN A 316 21.73 20.94 -19.29
N ALA A 317 20.58 20.27 -19.24
CA ALA A 317 19.85 19.86 -20.46
C ALA A 317 19.51 21.07 -21.35
N SER A 318 19.03 22.17 -20.76
CA SER A 318 18.74 23.42 -21.48
C SER A 318 19.99 24.03 -22.11
N ALA A 319 21.11 24.06 -21.37
CA ALA A 319 22.39 24.55 -21.90
C ALA A 319 22.88 23.69 -23.08
N LYS A 320 22.80 22.37 -22.97
CA LYS A 320 23.17 21.42 -24.04
C LYS A 320 22.26 21.51 -25.26
N LEU A 321 20.97 21.74 -25.06
CA LEU A 321 20.04 22.03 -26.15
C LEU A 321 20.45 23.29 -26.92
N GLY A 322 20.83 24.35 -26.21
CA GLY A 322 21.33 25.59 -26.81
C GLY A 322 22.66 25.40 -27.56
N GLU A 323 23.60 24.63 -27.01
CA GLU A 323 24.85 24.29 -27.68
C GLU A 323 24.62 23.51 -28.98
N ALA A 324 23.78 22.47 -28.93
CA ALA A 324 23.44 21.65 -30.09
C ALA A 324 22.77 22.50 -31.19
N GLY A 325 21.90 23.44 -30.82
CA GLY A 325 21.31 24.41 -31.76
C GLY A 325 22.37 25.27 -32.46
N LYS A 326 23.31 25.85 -31.71
CA LYS A 326 24.41 26.65 -32.27
C LYS A 326 25.30 25.86 -33.23
N LYS A 327 25.54 24.56 -32.99
CA LYS A 327 26.30 23.69 -33.90
C LYS A 327 25.63 23.54 -35.26
N ILE A 328 24.29 23.47 -35.30
CA ILE A 328 23.53 23.43 -36.56
C ILE A 328 23.68 24.76 -37.31
N GLU A 329 23.53 25.89 -36.61
CA GLU A 329 23.65 27.24 -37.21
C GLU A 329 25.05 27.53 -37.76
N THR A 330 26.09 27.18 -37.00
CA THR A 330 27.48 27.42 -37.42
C THR A 330 27.83 26.68 -38.70
N ASN A 331 27.33 25.44 -38.86
CA ASN A 331 27.51 24.68 -40.09
C ASN A 331 26.78 25.32 -41.28
N TRP A 332 25.64 25.97 -41.05
CA TRP A 332 24.92 26.69 -42.11
C TRP A 332 25.71 27.89 -42.63
N LEU A 333 26.27 28.69 -41.73
CA LEU A 333 27.12 29.83 -42.11
C LEU A 333 28.35 29.39 -42.91
N LEU A 334 28.96 28.25 -42.54
CA LEU A 334 30.11 27.72 -43.25
C LEU A 334 29.74 27.20 -44.65
N ILE A 335 28.60 26.53 -44.81
CA ILE A 335 28.08 26.10 -46.12
C ILE A 335 27.76 27.31 -47.00
N LEU A 336 27.12 28.34 -46.46
CA LEU A 336 26.85 29.58 -47.20
C LEU A 336 28.15 30.28 -47.64
N LEU A 337 29.16 30.30 -46.77
CA LEU A 337 30.46 30.90 -47.08
C LEU A 337 31.19 30.12 -48.18
N ILE A 338 31.20 28.79 -48.11
CA ILE A 338 31.76 27.93 -49.17
C ILE A 338 30.98 28.11 -50.47
N GLY A 339 29.65 28.12 -50.42
CA GLY A 339 28.79 28.35 -51.57
C GLY A 339 29.05 29.70 -52.23
N ALA A 340 29.19 30.76 -51.44
CA ALA A 340 29.57 32.09 -51.92
C ALA A 340 30.96 32.07 -52.58
N LEU A 341 31.94 31.38 -51.98
CA LEU A 341 33.28 31.26 -52.55
C LEU A 341 33.29 30.50 -53.88
N ILE A 342 32.49 29.44 -54.01
CA ILE A 342 32.29 28.70 -55.26
C ILE A 342 31.64 29.59 -56.32
N ILE A 343 30.64 30.40 -55.96
CA ILE A 343 30.01 31.35 -56.89
C ILE A 343 31.03 32.39 -57.37
N VAL A 344 31.84 32.96 -56.48
CA VAL A 344 32.91 33.90 -56.86
C VAL A 344 33.92 33.24 -57.80
N LEU A 345 34.32 32.00 -57.51
CA LEU A 345 35.21 31.23 -58.38
C LEU A 345 34.57 30.94 -59.75
N ALA A 346 33.29 30.57 -59.78
CA ALA A 346 32.53 30.32 -60.99
C ALA A 346 32.36 31.60 -61.82
N VAL A 347 32.14 32.76 -61.19
CA VAL A 347 32.12 34.07 -61.85
C VAL A 347 33.49 34.41 -62.43
N LEU A 348 34.58 34.17 -61.70
CA LEU A 348 35.95 34.35 -62.22
C LEU A 348 36.23 33.45 -63.42
N ILE A 349 35.90 32.16 -63.33
CA ILE A 349 36.01 31.21 -64.43
C ILE A 349 35.11 31.65 -65.60
N PHE A 350 33.89 32.09 -65.34
CA PHE A 350 32.96 32.59 -66.34
C PHE A 350 33.49 33.86 -67.01
N VAL A 351 34.12 34.79 -66.29
CA VAL A 351 34.78 35.98 -66.87
C VAL A 351 35.93 35.54 -67.79
N LEU A 352 36.74 34.56 -67.38
CA LEU A 352 37.81 33.98 -68.20
C LEU A 352 37.26 33.23 -69.43
N ILE A 353 36.11 32.56 -69.32
CA ILE A 353 35.42 31.89 -70.43
C ILE A 353 34.69 32.89 -71.33
N ARG A 354 34.18 33.99 -70.79
CA ARG A 354 33.46 35.05 -71.51
C ARG A 354 34.40 35.84 -72.41
N GLU A 355 35.69 35.95 -72.08
CA GLU A 355 36.70 36.40 -73.06
C GLU A 355 36.78 35.48 -74.30
N ARG A 356 36.43 34.19 -74.17
CA ARG A 356 36.43 33.22 -75.28
C ARG A 356 35.09 33.08 -76.02
N MET A 357 33.97 33.54 -75.47
CA MET A 357 32.66 33.35 -76.08
C MET A 357 31.90 34.68 -76.20
N LYS A 358 32.23 35.41 -77.28
CA LYS A 358 31.32 36.39 -77.89
C LYS A 358 30.54 35.68 -79.00
N LEU A 359 29.40 35.07 -78.69
CA LEU A 359 28.26 34.97 -79.62
C LEU A 359 27.02 34.43 -78.92
N SER A 360 25.92 35.14 -79.16
CA SER A 360 24.51 34.79 -78.92
C SER A 360 23.98 34.84 -77.49
N ALA A 361 23.32 35.97 -77.20
CA ALA A 361 22.26 36.13 -76.22
C ALA A 361 20.91 36.01 -76.94
N THR A 362 19.86 35.43 -76.32
CA THR A 362 18.47 35.93 -76.45
C THR A 362 17.59 35.41 -75.31
N ASP A 363 17.17 36.38 -74.49
CA ASP A 363 15.91 36.67 -73.79
C ASP A 363 14.92 35.62 -73.26
N GLU A 364 14.57 35.95 -72.02
CA GLU A 364 13.43 35.70 -71.14
C GLU A 364 12.04 35.48 -71.77
N GLU A 365 11.28 34.58 -71.15
CA GLU A 365 9.82 34.51 -71.23
C GLU A 365 9.25 34.47 -69.80
N SER A 366 8.32 35.37 -69.47
CA SER A 366 7.63 35.44 -68.18
C SER A 366 6.15 35.13 -68.37
N VAL A 367 5.64 34.14 -67.62
CA VAL A 367 4.22 33.78 -67.55
C VAL A 367 3.80 33.80 -66.09
N ILE A 368 2.98 34.78 -65.71
CA ILE A 368 2.31 34.84 -64.40
C ILE A 368 0.95 34.17 -64.55
N THR A 369 0.84 32.93 -64.07
CA THR A 369 -0.42 32.20 -63.95
C THR A 369 -1.15 32.55 -62.65
N ALA A 370 -2.41 32.96 -62.78
CA ALA A 370 -3.33 33.22 -61.69
C ALA A 370 -3.59 31.95 -60.86
N PHE A 371 -3.41 32.06 -59.53
CA PHE A 371 -3.77 31.03 -58.57
C PHE A 371 -5.29 31.07 -58.31
N ASP A 372 -6.05 30.23 -59.00
CA ASP A 372 -7.38 29.83 -58.58
C ASP A 372 -7.23 28.67 -57.57
N LYS A 373 -7.45 28.97 -56.30
CA LYS A 373 -7.29 28.03 -55.18
C LYS A 373 -8.66 27.57 -54.72
N THR A 374 -9.31 26.70 -55.49
CA THR A 374 -10.36 25.83 -54.95
C THR A 374 -9.70 24.77 -54.07
N GLN A 375 -9.54 25.12 -52.79
CA GLN A 375 -8.94 24.26 -51.79
C GLN A 375 -9.90 23.08 -51.51
N LYS A 376 -9.58 21.90 -52.05
CA LYS A 376 -10.31 20.67 -51.74
C LYS A 376 -10.07 20.30 -50.28
N ILE A 377 -11.09 20.42 -49.45
CA ILE A 377 -11.09 19.95 -48.07
C ILE A 377 -11.37 18.44 -48.11
N ARG A 378 -10.45 17.63 -47.56
CA ARG A 378 -10.67 16.19 -47.33
C ARG A 378 -10.87 15.97 -45.84
N VAL A 379 -11.93 15.24 -45.49
CA VAL A 379 -12.13 14.67 -44.16
C VAL A 379 -11.90 13.17 -44.30
N PRO A 380 -10.81 12.59 -43.76
CA PRO A 380 -10.62 11.15 -43.84
C PRO A 380 -11.70 10.46 -42.97
N LEU A 381 -12.74 9.94 -43.62
CA LEU A 381 -13.67 9.01 -42.98
C LEU A 381 -12.95 7.68 -42.71
N PRO A 382 -13.30 6.95 -41.64
CA PRO A 382 -12.81 5.60 -41.43
C PRO A 382 -13.08 4.76 -42.68
N THR A 383 -12.06 4.07 -43.21
CA THR A 383 -12.26 3.11 -44.29
C THR A 383 -13.17 1.98 -43.81
N LYS A 384 -13.95 1.40 -44.72
CA LYS A 384 -14.86 0.28 -44.41
C LYS A 384 -14.14 -0.87 -43.68
N GLU A 385 -12.87 -1.13 -44.04
CA GLU A 385 -11.98 -2.08 -43.35
C GLU A 385 -11.66 -1.72 -41.88
N ALA A 386 -11.55 -0.43 -41.54
CA ALA A 386 -11.34 0.00 -40.16
C ALA A 386 -12.60 -0.17 -39.30
N ILE A 387 -13.78 -0.10 -39.92
CA ILE A 387 -15.08 -0.33 -39.28
C ILE A 387 -15.36 -1.84 -39.13
N GLU A 388 -14.87 -2.68 -40.04
CA GLU A 388 -15.10 -4.14 -40.00
C GLU A 388 -14.17 -4.87 -39.01
N ASN A 389 -12.96 -4.35 -38.75
CA ASN A 389 -11.99 -4.98 -37.84
C ASN A 389 -12.19 -4.61 -36.35
N GLU A 390 -12.94 -3.54 -36.05
CA GLU A 390 -13.25 -3.10 -34.69
C GLU A 390 -14.77 -3.04 -34.50
N THR A 391 -15.31 -3.64 -33.44
CA THR A 391 -16.75 -3.53 -33.14
C THR A 391 -17.08 -2.10 -32.67
N VAL A 392 -17.36 -1.21 -33.61
CA VAL A 392 -17.67 0.19 -33.35
C VAL A 392 -19.18 0.38 -33.16
N LYS A 393 -19.58 1.14 -32.13
CA LYS A 393 -20.98 1.54 -31.92
C LYS A 393 -21.20 2.94 -32.48
N LEU A 394 -22.16 3.07 -33.41
CA LEU A 394 -22.59 4.36 -33.91
C LEU A 394 -23.30 5.15 -32.80
N MET A 395 -22.92 6.41 -32.62
CA MET A 395 -23.49 7.31 -31.62
C MET A 395 -24.65 8.12 -32.19
N PRO A 396 -25.56 8.65 -31.35
CA PRO A 396 -26.53 9.65 -31.80
C PRO A 396 -25.78 10.88 -32.32
N GLY A 397 -26.34 11.55 -33.33
CA GLY A 397 -25.75 12.76 -33.91
C GLY A 397 -24.80 12.51 -35.09
N ARG A 398 -24.70 13.52 -35.98
CA ARG A 398 -23.73 13.61 -37.08
C ARG A 398 -23.46 15.07 -37.44
N PHE A 399 -22.37 15.35 -38.15
CA PHE A 399 -22.12 16.68 -38.73
C PHE A 399 -22.35 16.66 -40.23
N GLU A 400 -23.17 17.56 -40.74
CA GLU A 400 -23.32 17.84 -42.16
C GLU A 400 -22.31 18.94 -42.53
N VAL A 401 -21.55 18.75 -43.61
CA VAL A 401 -20.55 19.75 -44.02
C VAL A 401 -21.13 20.72 -45.02
N GLU A 402 -21.12 22.00 -44.70
CA GLU A 402 -21.69 23.05 -45.54
C GLU A 402 -20.66 23.55 -46.56
N GLY A 403 -20.96 23.33 -47.85
CA GLY A 403 -20.20 23.85 -49.00
C GLY A 403 -19.31 22.82 -49.69
N GLY A 404 -19.73 22.36 -50.88
CA GLY A 404 -18.87 21.83 -51.96
C GLY A 404 -17.98 20.60 -51.72
N GLN A 405 -18.06 19.93 -50.57
CA GLN A 405 -17.20 18.79 -50.26
C GLN A 405 -17.68 17.46 -50.87
N GLU A 406 -16.75 16.55 -51.15
CA GLU A 406 -17.05 15.16 -51.54
C GLU A 406 -17.74 14.37 -50.41
N ILE A 407 -17.61 14.85 -49.16
CA ILE A 407 -18.21 14.23 -47.97
C ILE A 407 -19.32 15.13 -47.45
N LYS A 408 -20.55 14.62 -47.47
CA LYS A 408 -21.74 15.35 -47.02
C LYS A 408 -21.97 15.23 -45.51
N GLU A 409 -21.60 14.10 -44.91
CA GLU A 409 -21.90 13.81 -43.51
C GLU A 409 -20.73 13.10 -42.81
N ILE A 410 -20.52 13.45 -41.53
CA ILE A 410 -19.51 12.88 -40.63
C ILE A 410 -20.25 12.22 -39.45
N PRO A 411 -20.37 10.88 -39.44
CA PRO A 411 -20.97 10.16 -38.32
C PRO A 411 -20.05 10.14 -37.08
N ILE A 412 -20.65 10.08 -35.90
CA ILE A 412 -19.92 10.00 -34.62
C ILE A 412 -19.89 8.54 -34.14
N PHE A 413 -18.72 8.07 -33.72
CA PHE A 413 -18.49 6.68 -33.36
C PHE A 413 -17.96 6.52 -31.94
N ARG A 414 -18.35 5.45 -31.25
CA ARG A 414 -17.82 5.09 -29.94
C ARG A 414 -16.70 4.06 -30.06
N PRO A 415 -15.46 4.38 -29.65
CA PRO A 415 -14.41 3.39 -29.53
C PRO A 415 -14.76 2.32 -28.49
N ARG A 416 -14.33 1.07 -28.73
CA ARG A 416 -14.58 -0.05 -27.81
C ARG A 416 -13.92 0.21 -26.45
N GLY A 417 -14.64 -0.09 -25.36
CA GLY A 417 -14.12 -0.02 -24.00
C GLY A 417 -14.14 1.37 -23.35
N ILE A 418 -14.57 2.42 -24.07
CA ILE A 418 -14.73 3.76 -23.49
C ILE A 418 -16.17 3.95 -23.03
N GLN A 419 -16.34 4.32 -21.75
CA GLN A 419 -17.65 4.63 -21.16
C GLN A 419 -18.14 6.02 -21.60
N ASP A 420 -19.47 6.19 -21.68
CA ASP A 420 -20.10 7.38 -22.24
C ASP A 420 -19.59 8.70 -21.65
N HIS A 421 -19.43 8.78 -20.32
CA HIS A 421 -18.96 9.99 -19.62
C HIS A 421 -17.46 10.31 -19.83
N LYS A 422 -16.73 9.43 -20.52
CA LYS A 422 -15.31 9.61 -20.88
C LYS A 422 -15.10 9.77 -22.39
N LEU A 423 -16.19 9.87 -23.17
CA LEU A 423 -16.10 10.04 -24.62
C LEU A 423 -15.76 11.49 -24.95
N GLU A 424 -14.57 11.66 -25.51
CA GLU A 424 -14.08 12.93 -26.02
C GLU A 424 -13.68 12.78 -27.49
N TYR A 425 -14.12 13.74 -28.31
CA TYR A 425 -13.77 13.88 -29.70
C TYR A 425 -12.98 15.17 -29.88
N THR A 426 -12.02 15.18 -30.79
CA THR A 426 -11.22 16.38 -31.08
C THR A 426 -11.37 16.79 -32.54
N PHE A 427 -11.27 18.09 -32.80
CA PHE A 427 -11.30 18.67 -34.14
C PHE A 427 -9.98 19.38 -34.38
N GLY A 428 -9.42 19.26 -35.59
CA GLY A 428 -8.21 20.00 -35.94
C GLY A 428 -7.60 19.55 -37.24
N ARG A 429 -6.55 20.26 -37.64
CA ARG A 429 -5.83 20.00 -38.89
C ARG A 429 -4.85 18.83 -38.80
N LEU A 430 -4.32 18.54 -37.61
CA LEU A 430 -3.38 17.42 -37.44
C LEU A 430 -4.10 16.09 -37.56
N LYS A 431 -3.43 15.09 -38.13
CA LYS A 431 -3.94 13.72 -38.13
C LYS A 431 -4.05 13.21 -36.70
N GLY A 432 -5.21 12.63 -36.36
CA GLY A 432 -5.48 12.02 -35.05
C GLY A 432 -6.06 10.61 -35.18
N SER A 433 -6.56 10.08 -34.06
CA SER A 433 -7.25 8.78 -34.03
C SER A 433 -8.50 8.81 -34.91
N VAL A 434 -8.65 7.82 -35.79
CA VAL A 434 -9.76 7.73 -36.75
C VAL A 434 -11.15 7.71 -36.08
N MET A 435 -11.22 7.26 -34.82
CA MET A 435 -12.49 7.11 -34.09
C MET A 435 -12.79 8.24 -33.09
N SER A 436 -11.80 9.08 -32.74
CA SER A 436 -11.95 10.14 -31.74
C SER A 436 -11.39 11.50 -32.19
N HIS A 437 -11.02 11.61 -33.45
CA HIS A 437 -10.53 12.84 -34.06
C HIS A 437 -11.17 13.07 -35.43
N ILE A 438 -11.82 14.22 -35.58
CA ILE A 438 -12.38 14.72 -36.83
C ILE A 438 -11.32 15.63 -37.45
N GLN A 439 -10.59 15.09 -38.43
CA GLN A 439 -9.53 15.81 -39.11
C GLN A 439 -10.11 16.76 -40.17
N LEU A 440 -9.75 18.03 -40.09
CA LEU A 440 -10.16 19.09 -41.01
C LEU A 440 -8.91 19.63 -41.73
N GLU A 441 -8.67 19.20 -42.97
CA GLU A 441 -7.40 19.50 -43.69
C GLU A 441 -7.22 20.95 -44.15
N ASP A 442 -8.20 21.83 -43.91
CA ASP A 442 -8.11 23.24 -44.29
C ASP A 442 -7.01 23.97 -43.51
N GLN A 443 -6.16 24.73 -44.22
CA GLN A 443 -5.00 25.42 -43.62
C GLN A 443 -5.39 26.52 -42.63
N THR A 444 -6.63 27.01 -42.67
CA THR A 444 -7.17 27.99 -41.72
C THR A 444 -7.62 27.34 -40.40
N VAL A 445 -7.73 26.01 -40.34
CA VAL A 445 -8.04 25.28 -39.11
C VAL A 445 -6.78 25.09 -38.27
N SER A 446 -6.89 25.36 -36.97
CA SER A 446 -5.79 25.15 -36.02
C SER A 446 -5.43 23.68 -35.90
N LYS A 447 -4.19 23.40 -35.45
CA LYS A 447 -3.69 22.03 -35.26
C LYS A 447 -4.61 21.21 -34.34
N ARG A 448 -5.10 21.84 -33.28
CA ARG A 448 -6.16 21.38 -32.37
C ARG A 448 -7.08 22.58 -32.17
N GLN A 449 -8.31 22.47 -32.66
CA GLN A 449 -9.24 23.59 -32.78
C GLN A 449 -10.33 23.55 -31.71
N ALA A 450 -10.90 22.36 -31.49
CA ALA A 450 -11.96 22.17 -30.51
C ALA A 450 -11.94 20.74 -29.97
N ARG A 451 -12.65 20.55 -28.86
CA ARG A 451 -13.01 19.24 -28.33
C ARG A 451 -14.51 19.18 -28.13
N MET A 452 -15.10 18.02 -28.35
CA MET A 452 -16.49 17.74 -28.01
C MET A 452 -16.54 16.61 -26.99
N LYS A 453 -17.27 16.80 -25.89
CA LYS A 453 -17.52 15.78 -24.89
C LYS A 453 -18.93 15.23 -25.06
N TYR A 454 -19.13 13.95 -24.80
CA TYR A 454 -20.47 13.37 -24.69
C TYR A 454 -20.77 13.06 -23.23
N ASN A 455 -21.84 13.62 -22.69
CA ASN A 455 -22.26 13.36 -21.31
C ASN A 455 -23.78 13.39 -21.18
N LYS A 456 -24.34 12.39 -20.48
CA LYS A 456 -25.79 12.27 -20.22
C LYS A 456 -26.66 12.44 -21.48
N GLY A 457 -26.23 11.88 -22.61
CA GLY A 457 -27.00 11.92 -23.86
C GLY A 457 -26.71 13.13 -24.75
N LYS A 458 -25.94 14.11 -24.28
CA LYS A 458 -25.73 15.39 -24.98
C LYS A 458 -24.27 15.60 -25.36
N TYR A 459 -24.04 16.37 -26.42
CA TYR A 459 -22.71 16.81 -26.81
C TYR A 459 -22.44 18.24 -26.36
N THR A 460 -21.25 18.48 -25.83
CA THR A 460 -20.78 19.80 -25.45
C THR A 460 -19.49 20.10 -26.21
N LEU A 461 -19.50 21.13 -27.04
CA LEU A 461 -18.34 21.63 -27.77
C LEU A 461 -17.55 22.60 -26.87
N ILE A 462 -16.24 22.48 -26.89
CA ILE A 462 -15.29 23.25 -26.10
C ILE A 462 -14.24 23.81 -27.05
N ASN A 463 -14.11 25.13 -27.11
CA ASN A 463 -13.10 25.77 -27.94
C ASN A 463 -11.71 25.57 -27.33
N ILE A 464 -10.76 25.02 -28.09
CA ILE A 464 -9.37 24.81 -27.65
C ILE A 464 -8.46 25.69 -28.52
N PRO A 465 -7.93 26.80 -28.00
CA PRO A 465 -7.02 27.63 -28.78
C PRO A 465 -5.66 26.97 -29.01
N ASP A 466 -4.89 27.49 -29.98
CA ASP A 466 -3.45 27.23 -30.03
C ASP A 466 -2.80 27.90 -28.80
N PRO A 467 -2.05 27.15 -27.96
CA PRO A 467 -1.42 27.71 -26.76
C PRO A 467 -0.41 28.83 -27.05
N ASN A 468 0.06 28.96 -28.29
CA ASN A 468 1.00 30.00 -28.68
C ASN A 468 0.31 31.25 -29.28
N ASP A 469 -0.98 31.18 -29.59
CA ASP A 469 -1.72 32.24 -30.27
C ASP A 469 -3.23 32.12 -29.99
N PRO A 470 -3.69 32.48 -28.78
CA PRO A 470 -5.06 32.22 -28.33
C PRO A 470 -6.13 33.05 -29.05
N ASP A 471 -5.72 34.14 -29.71
CA ASP A 471 -6.60 35.05 -30.43
C ASP A 471 -6.76 34.67 -31.92
N ARG A 472 -6.05 33.64 -32.40
CA ARG A 472 -6.04 33.27 -33.81
C ARG A 472 -6.99 32.12 -34.10
N ASN A 473 -7.96 32.40 -34.98
CA ASN A 473 -8.92 31.45 -35.56
C ASN A 473 -9.78 30.74 -34.50
N ALA A 474 -10.52 31.48 -33.68
CA ALA A 474 -11.46 30.90 -32.74
C ALA A 474 -12.60 30.13 -33.44
N THR A 475 -13.21 29.19 -32.73
CA THR A 475 -14.40 28.48 -33.19
C THR A 475 -15.61 29.42 -33.13
N ILE A 476 -16.34 29.55 -34.23
CA ILE A 476 -17.57 30.35 -34.31
C ILE A 476 -18.75 29.39 -34.17
N PHE A 477 -19.64 29.66 -33.22
CA PHE A 477 -20.81 28.87 -32.91
C PHE A 477 -22.07 29.71 -33.07
N ASN A 478 -22.92 29.35 -34.03
CA ASN A 478 -24.10 30.12 -34.44
C ASN A 478 -23.78 31.61 -34.63
N ASP A 479 -22.78 31.90 -35.46
CA ASP A 479 -22.28 33.24 -35.78
C ASP A 479 -21.69 34.04 -34.60
N VAL A 480 -21.49 33.40 -33.44
CA VAL A 480 -20.84 33.99 -32.28
C VAL A 480 -19.52 33.28 -31.98
N GLU A 481 -18.45 34.05 -31.93
CA GLU A 481 -17.11 33.56 -31.56
C GLU A 481 -17.11 32.99 -30.13
N MET A 482 -16.58 31.77 -29.96
CA MET A 482 -16.41 31.13 -28.66
C MET A 482 -15.09 31.57 -28.03
N LYS A 483 -15.14 32.00 -26.77
CA LYS A 483 -13.93 32.27 -25.99
C LYS A 483 -13.13 30.99 -25.75
N VAL A 484 -11.87 31.16 -25.38
CA VAL A 484 -11.00 30.05 -24.96
C VAL A 484 -11.64 29.25 -23.83
N ASN A 485 -11.73 27.93 -24.01
CA ASN A 485 -12.38 26.99 -23.09
C ASN A 485 -13.87 27.26 -22.82
N GLU A 486 -14.52 28.11 -23.61
CA GLU A 486 -15.96 28.25 -23.54
C GLU A 486 -16.62 26.92 -23.95
N GLU A 487 -17.60 26.49 -23.16
CA GLU A 487 -18.36 25.28 -23.42
C GLU A 487 -19.77 25.65 -23.94
N ARG A 488 -20.19 25.02 -25.04
CA ARG A 488 -21.54 25.16 -25.59
C ARG A 488 -22.15 23.80 -25.90
N GLU A 489 -23.38 23.60 -25.46
CA GLU A 489 -24.15 22.40 -25.77
C GLU A 489 -24.60 22.42 -27.23
N LEU A 490 -24.51 21.27 -27.92
CA LEU A 490 -24.96 21.11 -29.32
C LEU A 490 -26.43 20.72 -29.37
N ASN A 491 -27.20 21.43 -30.20
CA ASN A 491 -28.60 21.17 -30.51
C ASN A 491 -28.78 20.98 -32.03
N GLU A 492 -29.85 20.29 -32.44
CA GLU A 492 -30.21 20.12 -33.86
C GLU A 492 -30.16 21.46 -34.62
N GLY A 493 -29.40 21.48 -35.72
CA GLY A 493 -29.26 22.63 -36.60
C GLY A 493 -28.18 23.62 -36.21
N ASP A 494 -27.52 23.45 -35.06
CA ASP A 494 -26.42 24.33 -34.65
C ASP A 494 -25.29 24.32 -35.68
N ARG A 495 -24.83 25.53 -36.03
CA ARG A 495 -23.79 25.79 -37.02
C ARG A 495 -22.46 26.08 -36.33
N ILE A 496 -21.43 25.34 -36.69
CA ILE A 496 -20.09 25.44 -36.14
C ILE A 496 -19.13 25.74 -37.27
N LYS A 497 -18.41 26.85 -37.18
CA LYS A 497 -17.42 27.24 -38.16
C LYS A 497 -16.03 27.25 -37.54
N MET A 498 -15.11 26.54 -38.20
CA MET A 498 -13.71 26.38 -37.83
C MET A 498 -12.86 26.77 -39.04
N GLY A 499 -12.28 27.97 -39.01
CA GLY A 499 -11.64 28.55 -40.20
C GLY A 499 -12.64 28.67 -41.36
N ASN A 500 -12.32 28.07 -42.50
CA ASN A 500 -13.18 28.01 -43.68
C ASN A 500 -14.16 26.83 -43.70
N VAL A 501 -14.11 25.94 -42.70
CA VAL A 501 -15.00 24.78 -42.63
C VAL A 501 -16.25 25.13 -41.83
N SER A 502 -17.42 24.95 -42.42
CA SER A 502 -18.72 25.08 -41.75
C SER A 502 -19.35 23.70 -41.58
N LEU A 503 -19.78 23.39 -40.36
CA LEU A 503 -20.45 22.14 -39.98
C LEU A 503 -21.82 22.46 -39.40
N ILE A 504 -22.83 21.66 -39.71
CA ILE A 504 -24.16 21.72 -39.12
C ILE A 504 -24.36 20.44 -38.30
N TYR A 505 -24.62 20.57 -37.01
CA TYR A 505 -24.91 19.42 -36.16
C TYR A 505 -26.34 18.94 -36.43
N ARG A 506 -26.48 17.63 -36.66
CA ARG A 506 -27.75 16.93 -36.87
C ARG A 506 -27.91 15.89 -35.77
N GLU A 507 -28.85 16.11 -34.86
CA GLU A 507 -29.36 15.10 -33.94
C GLU A 507 -30.10 14.01 -34.74
N ARG A 508 -30.10 12.78 -34.22
CA ARG A 508 -30.64 11.63 -34.94
C ARG A 508 -31.92 11.12 -34.31
#